data_AF-A0A2T4MZG7-F1
#
_entry.id   AF-A0A2T4MZG7-F1
#
_cell.length_a   1.000
_cell.length_b   1.000
_cell.length_c   1.000
_cell.angle_alpha   90.00
_cell.angle_beta   90.00
_cell.angle_gamma   90.00
#
_symmetry.space_group_name_H-M   'P 1'
#
loop_
_entity.id
_entity.type
_entity.pdbx_description
1 polymer ?
#
loop_
_entity_poly.entity_id
_entity_poly.type
_entity_poly.pdbx_seq_one_letter_code
_entity_poly.pdbx_strand_id
1 'polypeptide(L)'
;MEREFVVTIASGIGGFKSALRIRAEDPDVSKMVEAHIRNHGMDNFVNALGVIIPEMRLIAIRAKINNYPNTEKHSWYSVMEKTYLAISDLPEQ
;
A
#
# COMPACT_ATOMS: atom_id res chain seq x y z
N MET A 1 -13.58 10.72 8.96
CA MET A 1 -12.46 11.64 8.61
C MET A 1 -11.56 10.87 7.65
N GLU A 2 -11.18 11.45 6.51
CA GLU A 2 -10.30 10.78 5.55
C GLU A 2 -8.84 10.84 6.03
N ARG A 3 -8.11 9.72 5.97
CA ARG A 3 -6.69 9.63 6.33
C ARG A 3 -5.90 9.09 5.16
N GLU A 4 -4.75 9.68 4.89
CA GLU A 4 -3.91 9.31 3.74
C GLU A 4 -2.65 8.56 4.17
N PHE A 5 -2.19 7.69 3.29
CA PHE A 5 -0.89 7.04 3.41
C PHE A 5 -0.27 6.81 2.03
N VAL A 6 1.04 6.62 2.02
CA VAL A 6 1.82 6.18 0.87
C VAL A 6 2.44 4.84 1.19
N VAL A 7 2.21 3.84 0.35
CA VAL A 7 2.88 2.54 0.43
C VAL A 7 3.77 2.33 -0.79
N THR A 8 5.01 1.93 -0.55
CA THR A 8 5.95 1.51 -1.60
C THR A 8 5.96 -0.01 -1.67
N ILE A 9 5.65 -0.56 -2.84
CA ILE A 9 5.51 -1.99 -3.08
C ILE A 9 6.52 -2.42 -4.14
N ALA A 10 7.31 -3.43 -3.82
CA ALA A 10 8.13 -4.16 -4.78
C ALA A 10 7.38 -5.40 -5.26
N SER A 11 7.39 -5.65 -6.56
CA SER A 11 6.93 -6.91 -7.15
C SER A 11 8.11 -7.63 -7.82
N GLY A 12 8.33 -8.87 -7.42
CA GLY A 12 9.37 -9.75 -7.97
C GLY A 12 8.85 -10.70 -9.04
N ILE A 13 9.74 -11.59 -9.49
CA ILE A 13 9.45 -12.66 -10.46
C ILE A 13 8.38 -13.61 -9.88
N GLY A 14 7.41 -14.01 -10.71
CA GLY A 14 6.36 -14.94 -10.30
C GLY A 14 5.26 -14.28 -9.44
N GLY A 15 5.15 -12.96 -9.50
CA GLY A 15 4.06 -12.20 -8.90
C GLY A 15 4.16 -11.98 -7.39
N PHE A 16 5.27 -12.35 -6.74
CA PHE A 16 5.49 -12.05 -5.32
C PHE A 16 5.53 -10.54 -5.10
N LYS A 17 4.85 -10.07 -4.05
CA LYS A 17 4.75 -8.65 -3.70
C LYS A 17 5.20 -8.44 -2.26
N SER A 18 5.87 -7.34 -1.99
CA SER A 18 6.27 -6.94 -0.63
C SER A 18 6.12 -5.43 -0.46
N ALA A 19 5.56 -5.01 0.68
CA ALA A 19 5.56 -3.61 1.08
C ALA A 19 6.93 -3.26 1.68
N LEU A 20 7.67 -2.37 1.03
CA LEU A 20 8.97 -1.91 1.49
C LEU A 20 8.87 -0.81 2.54
N ARG A 21 7.90 0.09 2.35
CA ARG A 21 7.73 1.26 3.22
C ARG A 21 6.30 1.73 3.23
N ILE A 22 5.80 2.06 4.41
CA ILE A 22 4.51 2.72 4.62
C ILE A 22 4.79 4.05 5.30
N ARG A 23 4.25 5.14 4.77
CA ARG A 23 4.34 6.48 5.35
C ARG A 23 2.94 7.06 5.49
N ALA A 24 2.62 7.59 6.65
CA ALA A 24 1.42 8.38 6.89
C ALA A 24 1.77 9.52 7.84
N GLU A 25 1.00 10.61 7.81
CA GLU A 25 1.15 11.70 8.78
C GLU A 25 0.80 11.25 10.21
N ASP A 26 -0.19 10.37 10.32
CA ASP A 26 -0.63 9.76 11.57
C ASP A 26 0.06 8.39 11.78
N PRO A 27 0.88 8.21 12.84
CA PRO A 27 1.56 6.93 13.09
C PRO A 27 0.61 5.75 13.25
N ASP A 28 -0.60 5.96 13.77
CA ASP A 28 -1.56 4.87 13.98
C ASP A 28 -2.17 4.38 12.67
N VAL A 29 -2.23 5.25 11.65
CA VAL A 29 -2.59 4.86 10.28
C VAL A 29 -1.54 3.91 9.70
N SER A 30 -0.25 4.23 9.85
CA SER A 30 0.83 3.35 9.39
C SER A 30 0.76 1.97 10.07
N LYS A 31 0.61 1.94 11.41
CA LYS A 31 0.46 0.69 12.17
C LYS A 31 -0.76 -0.12 11.74
N MET A 32 -1.89 0.54 11.45
CA MET A 32 -3.10 -0.14 10.99
C MET A 32 -2.89 -0.80 9.62
N VAL A 33 -2.26 -0.10 8.67
CA VAL A 33 -1.95 -0.64 7.34
C VAL A 33 -0.95 -1.81 7.46
N GLU A 34 0.09 -1.68 8.28
CA GLU A 34 1.02 -2.77 8.58
C GLU A 34 0.32 -3.99 9.20
N ALA A 35 -0.61 -3.76 10.14
CA ALA A 35 -1.39 -4.83 10.75
C ALA A 35 -2.30 -5.53 9.75
N HIS A 36 -2.92 -4.80 8.81
CA HIS A 36 -3.69 -5.40 7.71
C HIS A 36 -2.81 -6.36 6.91
N ILE A 37 -1.67 -5.89 6.39
CA ILE A 37 -0.75 -6.70 5.57
C ILE A 37 -0.30 -7.95 6.34
N ARG A 38 0.01 -7.79 7.63
CA ARG A 38 0.41 -8.91 8.50
C ARG A 38 -0.70 -9.95 8.69
N ASN A 39 -1.93 -9.49 8.91
CA ASN A 39 -3.06 -10.37 9.26
C ASN A 39 -3.71 -11.03 8.03
N HIS A 40 -3.69 -10.36 6.88
CA HIS A 40 -4.39 -10.82 5.68
C HIS A 40 -3.46 -11.13 4.50
N GLY A 41 -2.18 -10.77 4.58
CA GLY A 41 -1.20 -10.98 3.52
C GLY A 41 -1.17 -9.86 2.48
N MET A 42 -0.07 -9.81 1.73
CA MET A 42 0.21 -8.73 0.78
C MET A 42 -0.74 -8.72 -0.42
N ASP A 43 -1.13 -9.90 -0.94
CA ASP A 43 -2.03 -9.96 -2.10
C ASP A 43 -3.44 -9.46 -1.78
N ASN A 44 -3.96 -9.78 -0.59
CA ASN A 44 -5.25 -9.24 -0.14
C ASN A 44 -5.19 -7.73 0.04
N PHE A 45 -4.08 -7.21 0.57
CA PHE A 45 -3.88 -5.78 0.69
C PHE A 45 -3.84 -5.08 -0.69
N VAL A 46 -3.11 -5.63 -1.67
CA VAL A 46 -3.06 -5.09 -3.03
C VAL A 46 -4.42 -5.16 -3.73
N ASN A 47 -5.16 -6.25 -3.53
CA ASN A 47 -6.54 -6.38 -4.01
C ASN A 47 -7.46 -5.33 -3.36
N ALA A 48 -7.30 -5.06 -2.06
CA ALA A 48 -8.06 -4.03 -1.36
C ALA A 48 -7.72 -2.60 -1.84
N LEU A 49 -6.51 -2.38 -2.34
CA LEU A 49 -6.13 -1.13 -3.04
C LEU A 49 -6.73 -1.04 -4.46
N GLY A 50 -7.19 -2.16 -5.04
CA GLY A 50 -7.70 -2.20 -6.42
C GLY A 50 -6.62 -1.89 -7.47
N VAL A 51 -5.39 -2.36 -7.25
CA VAL A 51 -4.24 -2.05 -8.13
C VAL A 51 -3.65 -3.30 -8.74
N ILE A 52 -3.41 -3.25 -10.05
CA ILE A 52 -2.57 -4.22 -10.75
C ILE A 52 -1.13 -3.71 -10.69
N ILE A 53 -0.24 -4.51 -10.12
CA ILE A 53 1.19 -4.21 -10.03
C ILE A 53 1.91 -5.21 -10.94
N PRO A 54 2.52 -4.75 -12.05
CA PRO A 54 3.28 -5.63 -12.93
C PRO A 54 4.50 -6.23 -12.21
N GLU A 55 4.93 -7.41 -12.63
CA GLU A 55 6.14 -8.05 -12.12
C GLU A 55 7.38 -7.19 -12.39
N MET A 56 8.40 -7.35 -11.55
CA MET A 56 9.70 -6.65 -11.68
C MET A 56 9.55 -5.13 -11.71
N ARG A 57 8.66 -4.61 -10.85
CA ARG A 57 8.40 -3.18 -10.70
C ARG A 57 8.41 -2.78 -9.25
N LEU A 58 8.73 -1.51 -9.06
CA LEU A 58 8.58 -0.80 -7.82
C LEU A 58 7.52 0.29 -8.04
N ILE A 59 6.55 0.38 -7.13
CA ILE A 59 5.46 1.33 -7.22
C ILE A 59 5.22 1.99 -5.87
N ALA A 60 5.15 3.32 -5.85
CA ALA A 60 4.59 4.08 -4.75
C ALA A 60 3.11 4.34 -5.03
N ILE A 61 2.26 4.04 -4.05
CA ILE A 61 0.82 4.23 -4.15
C ILE A 61 0.39 5.14 -3.01
N ARG A 62 -0.15 6.31 -3.34
CA ARG A 62 -0.84 7.18 -2.38
C ARG A 62 -2.31 6.79 -2.35
N ALA A 63 -2.83 6.50 -1.16
CA ALA A 63 -4.20 6.08 -0.97
C ALA A 63 -4.83 6.74 0.26
N LYS A 64 -6.16 6.86 0.21
CA LYS A 64 -7.02 7.27 1.32
C LYS A 64 -7.64 6.05 1.98
N ILE A 65 -7.80 6.09 3.29
CA ILE A 65 -8.61 5.14 4.05
C ILE A 65 -10.05 5.65 4.04
N ASN A 66 -10.95 4.84 3.51
CA ASN A 66 -12.37 5.14 3.53
C ASN A 66 -12.91 4.89 4.96
N ASN A 67 -13.69 5.84 5.49
CA ASN A 67 -14.41 5.72 6.76
C ASN A 67 -13.55 5.34 8.00
N TYR A 68 -12.43 6.02 8.28
CA TYR A 68 -11.61 5.72 9.47
C TYR A 68 -12.26 6.20 10.80
N PRO A 69 -12.30 5.36 11.87
CA PRO A 69 -12.00 3.93 11.90
C PRO A 69 -13.13 3.07 11.29
N ASN A 70 -12.76 2.11 10.44
CA ASN A 70 -13.68 1.48 9.49
C ASN A 70 -14.52 0.35 10.12
N THR A 71 -15.84 0.38 9.89
CA THR A 71 -16.82 -0.62 10.36
C THR A 71 -17.36 -1.51 9.24
N GLU A 72 -16.93 -1.34 7.98
CA GLU A 72 -17.55 -2.01 6.82
C GLU A 72 -16.60 -2.86 5.93
N LYS A 73 -17.22 -3.77 5.15
CA LYS A 73 -16.57 -4.86 4.39
C LYS A 73 -16.08 -4.53 2.98
N HIS A 74 -16.37 -3.36 2.41
CA HIS A 74 -16.03 -3.06 1.00
C HIS A 74 -15.08 -1.87 0.83
N SER A 75 -14.19 -2.02 -0.16
CA SER A 75 -13.04 -1.19 -0.56
C SER A 75 -12.50 -0.25 0.52
N TRP A 76 -11.61 -0.77 1.36
CA TRP A 76 -11.00 -0.05 2.48
C TRP A 76 -10.19 1.17 2.06
N TYR A 77 -9.72 1.18 0.80
CA TYR A 77 -8.82 2.19 0.30
C TYR A 77 -9.31 2.78 -1.01
N SER A 78 -9.10 4.09 -1.16
CA SER A 78 -9.26 4.81 -2.43
C SER A 78 -7.89 5.26 -2.91
N VAL A 79 -7.40 4.69 -4.01
CA VAL A 79 -6.10 5.09 -4.57
C VAL A 79 -6.22 6.46 -5.22
N MET A 80 -5.36 7.38 -4.79
CA MET A 80 -5.28 8.73 -5.33
C MET A 80 -4.24 8.83 -6.44
N GLU A 81 -3.08 8.21 -6.24
CA GLU A 81 -1.93 8.34 -7.14
C GLU A 81 -1.09 7.06 -7.15
N LYS A 82 -0.51 6.76 -8.31
CA LYS A 82 0.38 5.62 -8.55
C LYS A 82 1.61 6.12 -9.30
N THR A 83 2.78 5.90 -8.73
CA THR A 83 4.05 6.32 -9.34
C THR A 83 4.96 5.11 -9.45
N TYR A 84 5.30 4.73 -10.69
CA TYR A 84 6.33 3.72 -10.93
C TYR A 84 7.69 4.34 -10.67
N LEU A 85 8.48 3.68 -9.83
CA LEU A 85 9.80 4.14 -9.43
C LEU A 85 10.85 3.34 -10.20
N ALA A 86 11.92 4.00 -10.65
CA ALA A 86 13.10 3.25 -11.08
C ALA A 86 13.75 2.65 -9.83
N ILE A 87 14.35 1.45 -9.96
CA ILE A 87 15.01 0.78 -8.83
C ILE A 87 16.19 1.63 -8.30
N SER A 88 16.76 2.50 -9.13
CA SER A 88 17.78 3.50 -8.76
C SER A 88 17.27 4.64 -7.88
N ASP A 89 15.96 4.85 -7.80
CA ASP A 89 15.36 6.01 -7.11
C ASP A 89 14.96 5.69 -5.67
N LEU A 90 15.26 4.49 -5.19
CA LEU A 90 15.10 4.14 -3.78
C LEU A 90 16.22 4.82 -2.97
N PRO A 91 15.91 5.70 -2.01
CA PRO A 91 16.93 6.22 -1.11
C PRO A 91 17.58 5.06 -0.35
N GLU A 92 18.90 5.11 -0.20
CA GLU A 92 19.66 4.16 0.62
C GLU A 92 19.04 4.07 2.02
N GLN A 93 18.97 2.84 2.55
CA GLN A 93 18.33 2.53 3.83
C GLN A 93 19.05 3.14 5.02
#